data_AF-A0A9D6L6S7-F1
#
_entry.id   AF-A0A9D6L6S7-F1
#
_cell.length_a   1.000
_cell.length_b   1.000
_cell.length_c   1.000
_cell.angle_alpha   90.00
_cell.angle_beta   90.00
_cell.angle_gamma   90.00
#
_symmetry.space_group_name_H-M   'P 1'
#
loop_
_entity.id
_entity.type
_entity.pdbx_description
1 polymer ?
#
loop_
_entity_poly.entity_id
_entity_poly.type
_entity_poly.pdbx_seq_one_letter_code
_entity_poly.pdbx_strand_id
1 'polypeptide(L)' 'MKKPNVKRAVLAYSGGLDTSIIVPWLKEHYGCEVVCYCSDVGQGAELDGLEAKARAIGASEVVVEDLRLPFVRDFCF' A
#
# COMPACT_ATOMS: atom_id res chain seq x y z
N MET A 1 7.99 4.29 26.23
CA MET A 1 7.96 2.87 25.81
C MET A 1 9.04 2.67 24.74
N LYS A 2 9.76 1.55 24.74
CA LYS A 2 10.68 1.20 23.65
C LYS A 2 9.84 0.91 22.40
N LYS A 3 10.13 1.57 21.28
CA LYS A 3 9.46 1.25 20.00
C LYS A 3 9.82 -0.19 19.60
N PRO A 4 8.87 -0.96 19.05
CA PRO A 4 9.18 -2.29 18.51
C PRO A 4 10.21 -2.17 17.38
N ASN A 5 11.12 -3.15 17.30
CA ASN A 5 12.12 -3.23 16.24
C ASN A 5 11.47 -3.80 14.98
N VAL A 6 10.77 -2.95 14.23
CA VAL A 6 10.10 -3.32 12.97
C VAL A 6 11.12 -3.27 11.85
N LYS A 7 11.35 -4.41 11.19
CA LYS A 7 12.27 -4.48 10.02
C LYS A 7 11.56 -4.17 8.70
N ARG A 8 10.32 -4.64 8.55
CA ARG A 8 9.51 -4.52 7.33
C ARG A 8 8.03 -4.39 7.69
N ALA A 9 7.31 -3.54 6.97
CA ALA A 9 5.87 -3.32 7.09
C ALA A 9 5.19 -3.44 5.72
N VAL A 10 3.99 -4.03 5.68
CA VAL A 10 3.11 -4.01 4.52
C VAL A 10 2.03 -2.95 4.77
N LEU A 11 1.91 -1.99 3.88
CA LEU A 11 0.91 -0.92 3.93
C LEU A 11 -0.16 -1.19 2.86
N ALA A 12 -1.42 -1.33 3.29
CA ALA A 12 -2.55 -1.21 2.37
C ALA A 12 -2.56 0.22 1.81
N TYR A 13 -2.22 0.34 0.53
CA TYR A 13 -1.92 1.62 -0.10
C TYR A 13 -2.98 1.93 -1.15
N SER A 14 -3.73 3.03 -0.98
CA SER A 14 -4.77 3.44 -1.94
C SER A 14 -4.26 4.43 -2.98
N GLY A 15 -3.04 4.95 -2.83
CA GLY A 15 -2.55 6.06 -3.66
C GLY A 15 -3.10 7.44 -3.23
N GLY A 16 -4.04 7.50 -2.27
CA GLY A 16 -4.53 8.74 -1.68
C GLY A 16 -3.45 9.50 -0.89
N LEU A 17 -3.72 10.76 -0.57
CA LEU A 17 -2.80 11.64 0.17
C LEU A 17 -2.33 11.00 1.48
N ASP A 18 -3.26 10.49 2.28
CA ASP A 18 -2.96 9.96 3.62
C ASP A 18 -2.00 8.77 3.54
N THR A 19 -2.33 7.76 2.71
CA THR A 19 -1.47 6.59 2.53
C THR A 19 -0.12 6.95 1.89
N SER A 20 -0.08 8.02 1.09
CA SER A 20 1.18 8.55 0.52
C SER A 20 2.09 9.19 1.58
N ILE A 21 1.52 9.83 2.59
CA ILE A 21 2.30 10.41 3.71
C ILE A 21 2.74 9.31 4.68
N ILE A 22 1.94 8.24 4.84
CA ILE A 22 2.26 7.14 5.75
C ILE A 22 3.54 6.39 5.33
N VAL A 23 3.85 6.27 4.04
CA VAL A 23 5.06 5.58 3.57
C VAL A 23 6.35 6.20 4.13
N PRO A 24 6.68 7.49 3.88
CA PRO A 24 7.85 8.12 4.48
C PRO A 24 7.75 8.18 6.01
N TRP A 25 6.55 8.37 6.57
CA TRP A 25 6.35 8.38 8.02
C TRP A 25 6.78 7.06 8.67
N LEU A 26 6.40 5.91 8.12
CA LEU A 26 6.80 4.58 8.61
C LEU A 26 8.32 4.42 8.56
N LYS A 27 8.95 4.84 7.46
CA LYS A 27 10.41 4.80 7.30
C LYS A 27 11.13 5.68 8.32
N GLU A 28 10.67 6.91 8.55
CA GLU A 28 11.26 7.84 9.50
C GLU A 28 11.03 7.41 10.96
N HIS A 29 9.85 6.91 11.28
CA HIS A 29 9.46 6.61 12.66
C HIS A 29 9.93 5.24 13.15
N TYR A 30 10.11 4.29 12.23
CA TYR A 30 10.49 2.90 12.54
C TYR A 30 11.79 2.45 11.87
N GLY A 31 12.32 3.17 10.87
CA GLY A 31 13.52 2.75 10.14
C GLY A 31 13.32 1.47 9.33
N CYS A 32 12.07 1.15 8.98
CA CYS A 32 11.71 -0.12 8.35
C CYS A 32 11.57 0.01 6.83
N GLU A 33 11.65 -1.13 6.14
CA GLU A 33 11.19 -1.24 4.77
C GLU A 33 9.67 -1.17 4.70
N VAL A 34 9.14 -0.49 3.69
CA VAL A 34 7.69 -0.40 3.45
C VAL A 34 7.36 -1.05 2.12
N VAL A 35 6.47 -2.03 2.13
CA VAL A 35 5.88 -2.66 0.95
C VAL A 35 4.47 -2.09 0.79
N CYS A 36 4.17 -1.50 -0.36
CA CYS A 36 2.81 -1.04 -0.65
C CYS A 36 2.03 -2.17 -1.31
N TYR A 37 0.87 -2.52 -0.76
CA TYR A 37 -0.06 -3.49 -1.32
C TYR A 37 -1.34 -2.80 -1.76
N CYS A 38 -1.74 -3.04 -2.99
CA CYS A 38 -2.90 -2.46 -3.64
C CYS A 38 -3.77 -3.59 -4.18
N SER A 39 -5.07 -3.52 -3.92
CA SER A 39 -6.04 -4.46 -4.45
C SER A 39 -6.96 -3.74 -5.43
N ASP A 40 -7.07 -4.24 -6.65
CA ASP A 40 -8.12 -3.85 -7.58
C ASP A 40 -9.39 -4.61 -7.22
N VAL A 41 -10.37 -3.89 -6.69
CA VAL A 41 -11.72 -4.40 -6.39
C VAL A 41 -12.77 -3.71 -7.25
N GLY A 42 -12.36 -2.99 -8.31
CA GLY A 42 -13.25 -2.33 -9.25
C GLY A 42 -13.20 -0.80 -9.24
N GLN A 43 -12.21 -0.19 -8.58
CA GLN A 43 -12.06 1.28 -8.50
C GLN A 43 -11.61 1.95 -9.81
N GLY A 44 -11.17 1.18 -10.82
CA GLY A 44 -10.83 1.72 -12.14
C GLY A 44 -9.58 2.61 -12.15
N ALA A 45 -9.70 3.80 -12.72
CA ALA A 45 -8.57 4.71 -13.01
C ALA A 45 -7.80 5.20 -11.77
N GLU A 46 -8.28 4.94 -10.56
CA GLU A 46 -7.56 5.26 -9.32
C GLU A 46 -6.24 4.48 -9.17
N LEU A 47 -6.06 3.39 -9.91
CA LEU A 47 -4.82 2.62 -9.94
C LEU A 47 -3.75 3.20 -10.89
N ASP A 48 -4.12 4.14 -11.76
CA ASP A 48 -3.22 4.69 -12.77
C ASP A 48 -2.08 5.50 -12.11
N GLY A 49 -0.83 5.14 -12.43
CA GLY A 49 0.34 5.82 -11.87
C GLY A 49 0.61 5.56 -10.38
N LEU A 50 -0.20 4.71 -9.74
CA LEU A 50 -0.09 4.39 -8.32
C LEU A 50 1.30 3.81 -7.97
N GLU A 51 1.83 2.93 -8.81
CA GLU A 51 3.12 2.29 -8.57
C GLU A 51 4.26 3.30 -8.61
N ALA A 52 4.29 4.15 -9.65
CA ALA A 52 5.28 5.21 -9.78
C ALA A 52 5.25 6.16 -8.57
N LYS A 53 4.05 6.52 -8.10
CA LYS A 53 3.86 7.34 -6.90
C LYS A 53 4.41 6.65 -5.65
N ALA A 54 4.07 5.39 -5.41
CA ALA A 54 4.54 4.62 -4.25
C ALA A 54 6.06 4.49 -4.21
N ARG A 55 6.69 4.22 -5.35
CA ARG A 55 8.15 4.16 -5.49
C ARG A 55 8.81 5.51 -5.17
N ALA A 56 8.25 6.61 -5.70
CA ALA A 56 8.78 7.96 -5.51
C ALA A 56 8.78 8.41 -4.04
N ILE A 57 7.79 7.97 -3.25
CA ILE A 57 7.69 8.27 -1.80
C ILE A 57 8.45 7.26 -0.92
N GLY A 58 9.15 6.29 -1.54
CA GLY A 58 10.11 5.45 -0.87
C GLY A 58 9.65 4.03 -0.52
N ALA A 59 8.59 3.52 -1.14
CA ALA A 59 8.24 2.11 -1.03
C ALA A 59 9.35 1.21 -1.61
N SER A 60 9.73 0.18 -0.84
CA SER A 60 10.72 -0.83 -1.24
C SER A 60 10.18 -1.82 -2.28
N GLU A 61 8.87 -2.03 -2.27
CA GLU A 61 8.15 -2.94 -3.16
C GLU A 61 6.71 -2.44 -3.31
N VAL A 62 6.10 -2.70 -4.47
CA VAL A 62 4.70 -2.38 -4.75
C VAL A 62 4.07 -3.64 -5.35
N VAL A 63 2.97 -4.09 -4.76
CA VAL A 63 2.21 -5.25 -5.20
C VAL A 63 0.81 -4.75 -5.56
N VAL A 64 0.37 -5.05 -6.78
CA VAL A 64 -0.98 -4.73 -7.27
C VAL A 64 -1.66 -6.05 -7.65
N GLU A 65 -2.73 -6.41 -6.96
CA GLU A 65 -3.47 -7.65 -7.21
C GLU A 65 -4.89 -7.38 -7.71
N ASP A 66 -5.31 -8.07 -8.77
CA ASP A 66 -6.70 -8.07 -9.24
C ASP A 66 -7.55 -9.01 -8.38
N LEU A 67 -8.40 -8.41 -7.54
CA LEU A 67 -9.31 -9.10 -6.63
C LEU A 67 -10.78 -8.91 -7.03
N ARG A 68 -11.08 -8.38 -8.23
CA ARG A 68 -12.47 -8.11 -8.65
C ARG A 68 -13.32 -9.37 -8.65
N LEU A 69 -12.82 -10.46 -9.22
CA LEU A 69 -13.54 -11.74 -9.27
C LEU A 69 -13.70 -12.37 -7.86
N PRO A 70 -12.63 -12.53 -7.05
CA PRO A 70 -12.77 -12.98 -5.65
C PRO A 70 -13.74 -12.12 -4.85
N PHE A 71 -13.70 -10.80 -5.01
CA PHE A 71 -14.56 -9.87 -4.29
C PHE A 71 -16.04 -10.12 -4.60
N VAL A 72 -16.40 -10.19 -5.89
CA VAL A 72 -17.80 -10.45 -6.30
C VAL A 72 -18.26 -11.85 -5.87
N ARG A 73 -17.43 -12.88 -6.11
CA ARG A 73 -17.79 -14.28 -5.84
C ARG A 73 -18.00 -14.55 -4.35
N ASP A 74 -17.13 -14.00 -3.50
CA ASP A 74 -17.03 -14.41 -2.11
C ASP A 74 -17.62 -13.39 -1.12
N PHE A 75 -17.99 -12.19 -1.57
CA PHE A 75 -18.43 -11.11 -0.67
C PHE A 75 -19.66 -10.30 -1.15
N CYS A 76 -20.10 -10.39 -2.42
CA CYS A 76 -21.24 -9.62 -2.95
C CYS A 76 -22.53 -10.44 -3.09
N PHE A 77 -23.12 -10.88 -1.97
CA PHE A 77 -24.40 -11.62 -1.92
C PHE A 77 -25.46 -10.94 -1.05
#